data_AF-A0A6F9AGY3-F1
#
_entry.id   AF-A0A6F9AGY3-F1
#
_cell.length_a   1.000
_cell.length_b   1.000
_cell.length_c   1.000
_cell.angle_alpha   90.00
_cell.angle_beta   90.00
_cell.angle_gamma   90.00
#
_symmetry.space_group_name_H-M   'P 1'
#
loop_
_entity.id
_entity.type
_entity.pdbx_description
1 polymer ?
#
loop_
_entity_poly.entity_id
_entity_poly.type
_entity_poly.pdbx_seq_one_letter_code
_entity_poly.pdbx_strand_id
1 'polypeptide(L)'
;VYCRVRPLGVEDEECCIEVISNTTIQLHAPDGLKANRNGEFKETQYSFQKVLGIKTSQMELFQDIAKPLVDDLIHSKNGLLFTYGVTGSGKTFTMTGSPGQGGLLPRSLDMIFNSIGPYQAKRFVLKTDDKNGMEVQNQVDALLERQKRENQPTTVPKTPSRQRLDPEFADMINPEEACRVDEVDEDSSYSVFVSYIEIYNNYIYDLLEEAPYDPIKPK
;
A
#
# COMPACT_ATOMS: atom_id res chain seq x y z
N VAL A 1 6.11 9.56 13.41
CA VAL A 1 6.52 8.12 13.38
C VAL A 1 5.53 7.33 14.21
N TYR A 2 4.93 6.30 13.62
CA TYR A 2 3.89 5.46 14.23
C TYR A 2 4.46 4.11 14.64
N CYS A 3 3.94 3.51 15.71
CA CYS A 3 4.25 2.14 16.11
C CYS A 3 2.98 1.30 16.08
N ARG A 4 3.01 0.14 15.44
CA ARG A 4 1.89 -0.82 15.43
C ARG A 4 2.30 -2.09 16.14
N VAL A 5 1.52 -2.51 17.13
CA VAL A 5 1.73 -3.76 17.88
C VAL A 5 0.81 -4.83 17.29
N ARG A 6 1.40 -5.93 16.82
CA ARG A 6 0.62 -7.08 16.32
C ARG A 6 0.07 -7.91 17.48
N PRO A 7 -1.06 -8.62 17.31
CA PRO A 7 -1.49 -9.65 18.24
C PRO A 7 -0.43 -10.78 18.35
N LEU A 8 -0.43 -11.48 19.49
CA LEU A 8 0.34 -12.72 19.67
C LEU A 8 -0.23 -13.81 18.73
N GLY A 9 0.67 -14.50 18.05
CA GLY A 9 0.37 -15.71 17.28
C GLY A 9 0.26 -16.92 18.18
N VAL A 10 -0.19 -18.04 17.63
CA VAL A 10 -0.40 -19.30 18.36
C VAL A 10 0.91 -19.88 18.90
N GLU A 11 2.03 -19.56 18.25
CA GLU A 11 3.38 -20.00 18.62
C GLU A 11 4.08 -19.02 19.59
N ASP A 12 3.48 -17.86 19.89
CA ASP A 12 4.09 -16.89 20.80
C ASP A 12 3.77 -17.27 22.25
N GLU A 13 4.80 -17.62 23.02
CA GLU A 13 4.66 -18.04 24.42
C GLU A 13 4.48 -16.86 25.40
N GLU A 14 5.06 -15.69 25.09
CA GLU A 14 5.09 -14.53 25.98
C GLU A 14 5.06 -13.19 25.22
N CYS A 15 4.40 -12.18 25.79
CA CYS A 15 4.37 -10.82 25.25
C CYS A 15 5.38 -9.92 25.97
N CYS A 16 6.45 -9.55 25.28
CA CYS A 16 7.47 -8.65 25.83
C CYS A 16 7.18 -7.15 25.60
N ILE A 17 6.00 -6.80 25.09
CA ILE A 17 5.60 -5.42 24.76
C ILE A 17 4.27 -5.09 25.45
N GLU A 18 4.27 -4.01 26.21
CA GLU A 18 3.06 -3.43 26.80
C GLU A 18 2.79 -2.04 26.23
N VAL A 19 1.54 -1.78 25.86
CA VAL A 19 1.08 -0.45 25.42
C VAL A 19 0.57 0.28 26.66
N ILE A 20 1.37 1.20 27.21
CA ILE A 20 1.00 1.97 28.41
C ILE A 20 0.07 3.13 28.03
N SER A 21 0.27 3.71 26.86
CA SER A 21 -0.51 4.87 26.38
C SER A 21 -0.58 4.91 24.85
N ASN A 22 -1.40 5.82 24.32
CA ASN A 22 -1.52 6.06 22.88
C ASN A 22 -0.23 6.57 22.23
N THR A 23 0.82 6.86 23.00
CA THR A 23 2.11 7.35 22.49
C THR A 23 3.29 6.54 22.99
N THR A 24 3.12 5.64 23.96
CA THR A 24 4.24 5.03 24.67
C THR A 24 4.06 3.52 24.82
N ILE A 25 5.11 2.79 24.46
CA ILE A 25 5.23 1.34 24.73
C ILE A 25 6.33 1.10 25.77
N GLN A 26 6.20 0.00 26.49
CA GLN A 26 7.18 -0.51 27.43
C GLN A 26 7.61 -1.92 27.02
N LEU A 27 8.91 -2.15 27.07
CA LEU A 27 9.49 -3.47 26.87
C LEU A 27 9.75 -4.15 28.21
N HIS A 28 9.30 -5.39 28.30
CA HIS A 28 9.54 -6.29 29.42
C HIS A 28 10.56 -7.35 29.03
N ALA A 29 11.46 -7.69 29.96
CA ALA A 29 12.39 -8.79 29.75
C ALA A 29 11.65 -10.12 29.95
N PRO A 30 11.96 -11.17 29.18
CA PRO A 30 11.37 -12.50 29.38
C PRO A 30 11.70 -13.05 30.77
N ASP A 31 10.75 -13.80 31.34
CA ASP A 31 10.94 -14.47 32.62
C ASP A 31 12.13 -15.46 32.56
N GLY A 32 13.19 -15.18 33.33
CA GLY A 32 14.37 -16.07 33.45
C GLY A 32 15.70 -15.49 32.96
N LEU A 33 15.72 -14.33 32.29
CA LEU A 33 16.98 -13.63 31.99
C LEU A 33 17.50 -12.94 33.26
N LYS A 34 18.51 -13.52 33.91
CA LYS A 34 19.05 -13.01 35.18
C LYS A 34 19.42 -11.52 35.09
N ALA A 35 18.84 -10.73 36.00
CA ALA A 35 19.16 -9.32 36.23
C ALA A 35 20.67 -9.08 36.31
N ASN A 36 21.09 -7.87 35.92
CA ASN A 36 22.39 -7.33 36.31
C ASN A 36 22.59 -7.50 37.83
N ARG A 37 23.84 -7.47 38.32
CA ARG A 37 24.25 -7.72 39.73
C ARG A 37 23.46 -6.94 40.82
N ASN A 38 22.59 -6.00 40.45
CA ASN A 38 21.76 -5.16 41.30
C ASN A 38 20.24 -5.50 41.28
N GLY A 39 19.78 -6.51 40.53
CA GLY A 39 18.39 -7.00 40.63
C GLY A 39 17.30 -6.18 39.92
N GLU A 40 17.60 -5.01 39.35
CA GLU A 40 16.64 -4.20 38.59
C GLU A 40 16.69 -4.52 37.09
N PHE A 41 15.56 -4.97 36.55
CA PHE A 41 15.32 -4.93 35.10
C PHE A 41 14.97 -3.49 34.74
N LYS A 42 15.77 -2.88 33.86
CA LYS A 42 15.45 -1.53 33.38
C LYS A 42 14.35 -1.64 32.34
N GLU A 43 13.11 -1.53 32.79
CA GLU A 43 11.95 -1.30 31.94
C GLU A 43 12.29 -0.18 30.95
N THR A 44 12.28 -0.50 29.66
CA THR A 44 12.66 0.47 28.62
C THR A 44 11.41 0.93 27.92
N GLN A 45 11.16 2.24 27.99
CA GLN A 45 10.02 2.87 27.36
C GLN A 45 10.45 3.61 26.09
N TYR A 46 9.61 3.52 25.06
CA TYR A 46 9.78 4.22 23.80
C TYR A 46 8.52 5.03 23.48
N SER A 47 8.72 6.27 23.04
CA SER A 47 7.63 7.17 22.67
C SER A 47 7.56 7.38 21.16
N PHE A 48 6.34 7.38 20.65
CA PHE A 48 5.98 7.54 19.24
C PHE A 48 4.89 8.61 19.10
N GLN A 49 4.63 9.04 17.88
CA GLN A 49 3.54 9.99 17.60
C GLN A 49 2.18 9.38 17.93
N LYS A 50 1.98 8.11 17.58
CA LYS A 50 0.84 7.29 17.99
C LYS A 50 1.24 5.82 17.99
N VAL A 51 0.76 5.11 19.01
CA VAL A 51 0.89 3.67 19.19
C VAL A 51 -0.47 3.05 18.86
N LEU A 52 -0.46 2.13 17.90
CA LEU A 52 -1.62 1.42 17.39
C LEU A 52 -1.58 0.02 18.00
N GLY A 53 -2.42 -0.22 18.99
CA GLY A 53 -2.44 -1.46 19.75
C GLY A 53 -3.02 -2.63 18.96
N ILE A 54 -3.04 -3.82 19.59
CA ILE A 54 -3.50 -5.07 18.97
C ILE A 54 -4.95 -5.05 18.49
N LYS A 55 -5.77 -4.12 19.02
CA LYS A 55 -7.19 -3.95 18.67
C LYS A 55 -7.42 -2.97 17.51
N THR A 56 -6.38 -2.25 17.08
CA THR A 56 -6.51 -1.29 15.98
C THR A 56 -6.80 -2.01 14.68
N SER A 57 -7.92 -1.65 14.06
CA SER A 57 -8.35 -2.21 12.78
C SER A 57 -7.54 -1.67 11.60
N GLN A 58 -7.61 -2.35 10.44
CA GLN A 58 -6.99 -1.84 9.21
C GLN A 58 -7.61 -0.52 8.75
N MET A 59 -8.92 -0.33 8.98
CA MET A 59 -9.62 0.92 8.67
C MET A 59 -9.11 2.08 9.53
N GLU A 60 -9.03 1.89 10.85
CA GLU A 60 -8.53 2.92 11.77
C GLU A 60 -7.08 3.31 11.40
N LEU A 61 -6.25 2.30 11.12
CA LEU A 61 -4.88 2.51 10.65
C LEU A 61 -4.81 3.32 9.35
N PHE A 62 -5.69 3.01 8.39
CA PHE A 62 -5.78 3.75 7.14
C PHE A 62 -6.18 5.21 7.37
N GLN A 63 -7.20 5.47 8.20
CA GLN A 63 -7.68 6.81 8.52
C GLN A 63 -6.60 7.68 9.16
N ASP A 64 -5.80 7.11 10.06
CA ASP A 64 -4.74 7.84 10.75
C ASP A 64 -3.52 8.14 9.88
N ILE A 65 -3.13 7.19 9.01
CA ILE A 65 -1.82 7.22 8.35
C ILE A 65 -1.93 7.51 6.86
N ALA A 66 -2.71 6.72 6.12
CA ALA A 66 -2.69 6.76 4.66
C ALA A 66 -3.71 7.75 4.08
N LYS A 67 -4.87 7.92 4.72
CA LYS A 67 -5.90 8.87 4.26
C LYS A 67 -5.35 10.30 4.09
N PRO A 68 -4.59 10.88 5.05
CA PRO A 68 -4.00 12.21 4.87
C PRO A 68 -3.00 12.28 3.72
N LEU A 69 -2.25 11.21 3.46
CA LEU A 69 -1.29 11.15 2.36
C LEU A 69 -1.99 11.10 0.99
N VAL A 70 -3.10 10.37 0.90
CA VAL A 70 -3.93 10.32 -0.32
C VAL A 70 -4.60 11.67 -0.55
N ASP A 71 -5.12 12.30 0.50
CA ASP A 71 -5.68 13.65 0.44
C ASP A 71 -4.63 14.66 -0.08
N ASP A 72 -3.43 14.66 0.49
CA ASP A 72 -2.31 15.47 0.02
C ASP A 72 -1.94 15.18 -1.45
N LEU A 73 -1.99 13.91 -1.89
CA LEU A 73 -1.72 13.50 -3.28
C LEU A 73 -2.73 14.11 -4.26
N ILE A 74 -4.02 14.08 -3.94
CA ILE A 74 -5.06 14.70 -4.77
C ILE A 74 -4.85 16.21 -4.87
N HIS A 75 -4.36 16.84 -3.79
CA HIS A 75 -3.95 18.25 -3.75
C HIS A 75 -2.53 18.51 -4.27
N SER A 76 -2.00 17.63 -5.13
CA SER A 76 -0.71 17.79 -5.82
C SER A 76 0.52 17.85 -4.89
N LYS A 77 0.47 17.17 -3.74
CA LYS A 77 1.62 17.01 -2.84
C LYS A 77 2.11 15.56 -2.82
N ASN A 78 3.42 15.38 -2.69
CA ASN A 78 4.01 14.04 -2.64
C ASN A 78 3.91 13.44 -1.22
N GLY A 79 3.53 12.16 -1.14
CA GLY A 79 3.52 11.37 0.09
C GLY A 79 4.54 10.24 0.04
N LEU A 80 5.12 9.89 1.19
CA LEU A 80 6.04 8.76 1.32
C LEU A 80 5.73 7.99 2.61
N LEU A 81 5.50 6.69 2.47
CA LEU A 81 5.15 5.80 3.58
C LEU A 81 6.08 4.59 3.61
N PHE A 82 6.66 4.33 4.77
CA PHE A 82 7.48 3.14 5.02
C PHE A 82 6.86 2.27 6.10
N THR A 83 6.92 0.95 5.90
CA THR A 83 6.68 -0.04 6.95
C THR A 83 8.01 -0.68 7.34
N TYR A 84 8.39 -0.56 8.62
CA TYR A 84 9.65 -1.07 9.14
C TYR A 84 9.42 -2.07 10.27
N GLY A 85 10.30 -3.06 10.40
CA GLY A 85 10.22 -4.11 11.42
C GLY A 85 10.84 -5.43 10.95
N VAL A 86 10.95 -6.39 11.87
CA VAL A 86 11.49 -7.73 11.60
C VAL A 86 10.53 -8.60 10.78
N THR A 87 11.00 -9.70 10.21
CA THR A 87 10.12 -10.69 9.55
C THR A 87 9.06 -11.19 10.55
N GLY A 88 7.82 -11.34 10.10
CA GLY A 88 6.70 -11.72 10.98
C GLY A 88 6.12 -10.58 11.83
N SER A 89 6.67 -9.35 11.80
CA SER A 89 6.13 -8.23 12.59
C SER A 89 4.84 -7.60 12.05
N GLY A 90 4.26 -8.14 10.96
CA GLY A 90 3.02 -7.63 10.37
C GLY A 90 3.20 -6.49 9.34
N LYS A 91 4.40 -6.31 8.76
CA LYS A 91 4.64 -5.31 7.69
C LYS A 91 3.74 -5.54 6.46
N THR A 92 3.78 -6.74 5.89
CA THR A 92 2.97 -7.11 4.72
C THR A 92 1.48 -7.04 5.03
N PHE A 93 1.07 -7.49 6.22
CA PHE A 93 -0.31 -7.34 6.69
C PHE A 93 -0.74 -5.87 6.81
N THR A 94 0.17 -4.99 7.23
CA THR A 94 -0.11 -3.55 7.27
C THR A 94 -0.27 -2.96 5.87
N MET A 95 0.66 -3.26 4.97
CA MET A 95 0.66 -2.67 3.63
C MET A 95 -0.45 -3.26 2.74
N THR A 96 -0.49 -4.58 2.59
CA THR A 96 -1.40 -5.28 1.68
C THR A 96 -2.66 -5.75 2.39
N GLY A 97 -2.51 -6.29 3.60
CA GLY A 97 -3.62 -6.89 4.36
C GLY A 97 -3.89 -8.34 3.98
N SER A 98 -5.10 -8.78 4.27
CA SER A 98 -5.65 -10.09 3.91
C SER A 98 -7.08 -9.91 3.37
N PRO A 99 -7.69 -10.94 2.74
CA PRO A 99 -9.11 -10.88 2.38
C PRO A 99 -9.98 -10.50 3.59
N GLY A 100 -10.95 -9.61 3.39
CA GLY A 100 -11.77 -9.00 4.45
C GLY A 100 -11.06 -7.94 5.32
N GLN A 101 -9.74 -7.82 5.23
CA GLN A 101 -8.92 -6.92 6.03
C GLN A 101 -7.86 -6.23 5.16
N GLY A 102 -8.29 -5.62 4.05
CA GLY A 102 -7.43 -4.88 3.14
C GLY A 102 -6.57 -3.85 3.88
N GLY A 103 -5.29 -3.81 3.55
CA GLY A 103 -4.30 -2.94 4.18
C GLY A 103 -4.30 -1.52 3.63
N LEU A 104 -3.21 -0.80 3.88
CA LEU A 104 -3.05 0.59 3.45
C LEU A 104 -3.06 0.77 1.94
N LEU A 105 -2.35 -0.10 1.19
CA LEU A 105 -2.22 0.00 -0.26
C LEU A 105 -3.56 -0.13 -1.00
N PRO A 106 -4.35 -1.23 -0.84
CA PRO A 106 -5.60 -1.36 -1.56
C PRO A 106 -6.60 -0.25 -1.19
N ARG A 107 -6.66 0.18 0.09
CA ARG A 107 -7.53 1.29 0.52
C ARG A 107 -7.12 2.63 -0.05
N SER A 108 -5.82 2.86 -0.21
CA SER A 108 -5.30 4.09 -0.83
C SER A 108 -5.69 4.14 -2.31
N LEU A 109 -5.52 3.03 -3.04
CA LEU A 109 -5.93 2.95 -4.45
C LEU A 109 -7.44 3.14 -4.60
N ASP A 110 -8.24 2.48 -3.76
CA ASP A 110 -9.70 2.65 -3.75
C ASP A 110 -10.09 4.11 -3.53
N MET A 111 -9.51 4.77 -2.52
CA MET A 111 -9.77 6.18 -2.25
C MET A 111 -9.35 7.09 -3.41
N ILE A 112 -8.20 6.86 -4.05
CA ILE A 112 -7.77 7.62 -5.23
C ILE A 112 -8.82 7.51 -6.33
N PHE A 113 -9.18 6.28 -6.72
CA PHE A 113 -10.12 6.06 -7.84
C PHE A 113 -11.54 6.54 -7.53
N ASN A 114 -11.99 6.44 -6.28
CA ASN A 114 -13.27 7.00 -5.84
C ASN A 114 -13.28 8.53 -5.84
N SER A 115 -12.14 9.18 -5.63
CA SER A 115 -12.01 10.64 -5.63
C SER A 115 -11.97 11.19 -7.06
N ILE A 116 -11.10 10.65 -7.92
CA ILE A 116 -10.90 11.19 -9.28
C ILE A 116 -11.88 10.63 -10.32
N GLY A 117 -12.76 9.69 -9.95
CA GLY A 117 -13.63 8.95 -10.88
C GLY A 117 -14.31 9.81 -11.96
N PRO A 118 -14.99 10.91 -11.59
CA PRO A 118 -15.64 11.81 -12.56
C PRO A 118 -14.67 12.57 -13.48
N TYR A 119 -13.42 12.75 -13.06
CA TYR A 119 -12.42 13.63 -13.69
C TYR A 119 -11.32 12.84 -14.44
N GLN A 120 -11.51 11.53 -14.64
CA GLN A 120 -10.52 10.71 -15.32
C GLN A 120 -10.35 11.08 -16.80
N ALA A 121 -9.10 11.24 -17.22
CA ALA A 121 -8.74 11.42 -18.60
C ALA A 121 -9.12 10.18 -19.43
N LYS A 122 -9.41 10.39 -20.72
CA LYS A 122 -9.60 9.28 -21.65
C LYS A 122 -8.30 8.47 -21.76
N ARG A 123 -8.45 7.14 -21.83
CA ARG A 123 -7.33 6.19 -21.97
C ARG A 123 -6.38 6.62 -23.11
N PHE A 124 -5.07 6.59 -22.85
CA PHE A 124 -3.98 6.99 -23.76
C PHE A 124 -3.84 8.49 -24.07
N VAL A 125 -4.70 9.38 -23.54
CA VAL A 125 -4.50 10.82 -23.73
C VAL A 125 -3.25 11.30 -23.00
N LEU A 126 -3.02 10.82 -21.77
CA LEU A 126 -1.75 11.01 -21.07
C LEU A 126 -0.88 9.77 -21.29
N LYS A 127 0.39 9.99 -21.64
CA LYS A 127 1.41 8.92 -21.67
C LYS A 127 2.72 9.40 -21.02
N THR A 128 3.50 8.45 -20.54
CA THR A 128 4.85 8.69 -20.04
C THR A 128 5.81 8.92 -21.21
N ASP A 129 6.77 9.82 -21.04
CA ASP A 129 7.92 9.94 -21.95
C ASP A 129 9.10 9.05 -21.49
N ASP A 130 10.15 8.95 -22.31
CA ASP A 130 11.35 8.14 -22.01
C ASP A 130 12.28 8.77 -20.93
N LYS A 131 11.83 9.84 -20.26
CA LYS A 131 12.62 10.66 -19.32
C LYS A 131 11.85 10.96 -18.03
N ASN A 132 10.88 10.11 -17.66
CA ASN A 132 10.05 10.27 -16.46
C ASN A 132 9.18 11.55 -16.47
N GLY A 133 8.91 12.09 -17.65
CA GLY A 133 7.92 13.13 -17.90
C GLY A 133 6.60 12.54 -18.43
N MET A 134 5.65 13.43 -18.66
CA MET A 134 4.30 13.10 -19.14
C MET A 134 4.00 13.98 -20.36
N GLU A 135 3.44 13.38 -21.40
CA GLU A 135 3.01 14.08 -22.61
C GLU A 135 1.52 13.86 -22.86
N VAL A 136 0.89 14.90 -23.43
CA VAL A 136 -0.53 14.90 -23.80
C VAL A 136 -0.65 14.62 -25.29
N GLN A 137 -1.25 13.49 -25.62
CA GLN A 137 -1.55 13.11 -26.99
C GLN A 137 -2.85 13.75 -27.46
N ASN A 138 -2.94 14.02 -28.77
CA ASN A 138 -4.20 14.38 -29.38
C ASN A 138 -5.17 13.17 -29.38
N GLN A 139 -6.46 13.43 -29.58
CA GLN A 139 -7.48 12.38 -29.51
C GLN A 139 -7.35 11.32 -30.61
N VAL A 140 -6.82 11.68 -31.79
CA VAL A 140 -6.71 10.75 -32.91
C VAL A 140 -5.60 9.72 -32.62
N ASP A 141 -4.44 10.19 -32.17
CA ASP A 141 -3.30 9.33 -31.84
C ASP A 141 -3.63 8.42 -30.65
N ALA A 142 -4.27 8.96 -29.61
CA ALA A 142 -4.73 8.18 -28.47
C ALA A 142 -5.73 7.07 -28.88
N LEU A 143 -6.63 7.35 -29.85
CA LEU A 143 -7.56 6.35 -30.38
C LEU A 143 -6.85 5.27 -31.21
N LEU A 144 -5.87 5.66 -32.04
CA LEU A 144 -5.08 4.72 -32.84
C LEU A 144 -4.25 3.79 -31.96
N GLU A 145 -3.60 4.32 -30.92
CA GLU A 145 -2.81 3.53 -29.97
C GLU A 145 -3.69 2.58 -29.17
N ARG A 146 -4.87 3.03 -28.76
CA ARG A 146 -5.88 2.18 -28.12
C ARG A 146 -6.25 0.99 -28.99
N GLN A 147 -6.56 1.22 -30.26
CA GLN A 147 -6.91 0.15 -31.20
C GLN A 147 -5.74 -0.81 -31.41
N LYS A 148 -4.51 -0.28 -31.54
CA LYS A 148 -3.30 -1.08 -31.70
C LYS A 148 -3.07 -2.01 -30.50
N ARG A 149 -3.21 -1.51 -29.26
CA ARG A 149 -3.12 -2.34 -28.04
C ARG A 149 -4.25 -3.36 -27.94
N GLU A 150 -5.47 -3.00 -28.33
CA GLU A 150 -6.61 -3.93 -28.28
C GLU A 150 -6.43 -5.12 -29.23
N ASN A 151 -5.77 -4.88 -30.38
CA ASN A 151 -5.48 -5.86 -31.43
C ASN A 151 -4.18 -6.65 -31.22
N GLN A 152 -3.29 -6.24 -30.32
CA GLN A 152 -2.07 -6.99 -30.00
C GLN A 152 -2.38 -8.17 -29.06
N PRO A 153 -1.92 -9.40 -29.36
CA PRO A 153 -1.93 -10.50 -28.41
C PRO A 153 -0.89 -10.19 -27.32
N THR A 154 -1.34 -9.59 -26.23
CA THR A 154 -0.52 -9.28 -25.06
C THR A 154 -0.38 -10.54 -24.20
N THR A 155 0.84 -10.85 -23.77
CA THR A 155 1.15 -11.90 -22.78
C THR A 155 0.65 -11.55 -21.38
N VAL A 156 0.37 -10.27 -21.14
CA VAL A 156 -0.17 -9.74 -19.88
C VAL A 156 -1.71 -9.80 -19.89
N PRO A 157 -2.36 -10.31 -18.82
CA PRO A 157 -3.80 -10.22 -18.67
C PRO A 157 -4.25 -8.75 -18.79
N LYS A 158 -5.21 -8.48 -19.69
CA LYS A 158 -5.92 -7.19 -19.71
C LYS A 158 -6.54 -6.97 -18.33
N THR A 159 -6.54 -5.73 -17.81
CA THR A 159 -7.34 -5.38 -16.63
C THR A 159 -8.74 -5.95 -16.85
N PRO A 160 -9.22 -6.88 -16.02
CA PRO A 160 -10.51 -7.50 -16.26
C PRO A 160 -11.57 -6.40 -16.33
N SER A 161 -12.46 -6.51 -17.32
CA SER A 161 -13.72 -5.77 -17.30
C SER A 161 -14.31 -5.89 -15.90
N ARG A 162 -14.92 -4.81 -15.37
CA ARG A 162 -15.55 -4.68 -14.04
C ARG A 162 -16.48 -5.84 -13.62
N GLN A 163 -16.78 -6.76 -14.55
CA GLN A 163 -17.61 -7.95 -14.37
C GLN A 163 -16.91 -9.14 -13.70
N ARG A 164 -15.57 -9.17 -13.55
CA ARG A 164 -14.88 -10.22 -12.78
C ARG A 164 -13.77 -9.63 -11.92
N LEU A 165 -14.15 -9.08 -10.78
CA LEU A 165 -13.19 -8.86 -9.69
C LEU A 165 -12.64 -10.23 -9.30
N ASP A 166 -11.33 -10.33 -9.19
CA ASP A 166 -10.68 -11.51 -8.64
C ASP A 166 -11.22 -11.71 -7.21
N PRO A 167 -11.80 -12.87 -6.86
CA PRO A 167 -12.39 -13.12 -5.54
C PRO A 167 -11.42 -12.81 -4.39
N GLU A 168 -10.11 -13.00 -4.60
CA GLU A 168 -9.08 -12.73 -3.58
C GLU A 168 -8.98 -11.23 -3.24
N PHE A 169 -9.30 -10.36 -4.20
CA PHE A 169 -9.24 -8.91 -4.08
C PHE A 169 -10.61 -8.26 -3.89
N ALA A 170 -11.68 -8.89 -4.40
CA ALA A 170 -13.05 -8.39 -4.33
C ALA A 170 -13.52 -8.18 -2.88
N ASP A 171 -13.06 -9.06 -1.98
CA ASP A 171 -13.48 -9.08 -0.58
C ASP A 171 -12.50 -8.30 0.32
N MET A 172 -11.48 -7.63 -0.22
CA MET A 172 -10.49 -6.92 0.62
C MET A 172 -11.05 -5.65 1.27
N ILE A 173 -11.98 -4.95 0.61
CA ILE A 173 -12.54 -3.68 1.07
C ILE A 173 -14.06 -3.77 1.02
N ASN A 174 -14.70 -3.47 2.15
CA ASN A 174 -16.15 -3.34 2.21
C ASN A 174 -16.59 -2.06 1.47
N PRO A 175 -17.63 -2.10 0.62
CA PRO A 175 -18.11 -0.90 -0.07
C PRO A 175 -18.54 0.23 0.87
N GLU A 176 -19.01 -0.10 2.08
CA GLU A 176 -19.37 0.87 3.12
C GLU A 176 -18.16 1.59 3.73
N GLU A 177 -16.97 0.99 3.59
CA GLU A 177 -15.69 1.51 4.04
C GLU A 177 -15.00 2.37 2.97
N ALA A 178 -15.60 2.49 1.78
CA ALA A 178 -15.06 3.30 0.69
C ALA A 178 -14.97 4.78 1.10
N CYS A 179 -13.78 5.35 0.96
CA CYS A 179 -13.51 6.76 1.25
C CYS A 179 -13.28 7.51 -0.06
N ARG A 180 -13.57 8.81 -0.06
CA ARG A 180 -13.17 9.74 -1.12
C ARG A 180 -12.67 11.04 -0.51
N VAL A 181 -11.90 11.80 -1.28
CA VAL A 181 -11.55 13.19 -0.99
C VAL A 181 -12.75 14.07 -1.35
N ASP A 182 -13.08 15.04 -0.50
CA ASP A 182 -14.24 15.91 -0.70
C ASP A 182 -13.98 17.06 -1.68
N GLU A 183 -12.77 17.61 -1.68
CA GLU A 183 -12.37 18.75 -2.51
C GLU A 183 -11.39 18.30 -3.60
N VAL A 184 -11.92 17.96 -4.79
CA VAL A 184 -11.11 17.63 -5.97
C VAL A 184 -11.19 18.80 -6.95
N ASP A 185 -10.08 19.14 -7.59
CA ASP A 185 -10.04 20.19 -8.61
C ASP A 185 -10.83 19.75 -9.86
N GLU A 186 -11.98 20.38 -10.09
CA GLU A 186 -12.90 20.04 -11.18
C GLU A 186 -12.39 20.47 -12.56
N ASP A 187 -11.46 21.44 -12.60
CA ASP A 187 -10.86 21.94 -13.85
C ASP A 187 -9.70 21.05 -14.33
N SER A 188 -9.28 20.09 -13.51
CA SER A 188 -8.20 19.15 -13.79
C SER A 188 -8.70 17.83 -14.38
N SER A 189 -7.82 17.16 -15.14
CA SER A 189 -8.06 15.80 -15.64
C SER A 189 -6.97 14.86 -15.16
N TYR A 190 -7.37 13.68 -14.67
CA TYR A 190 -6.49 12.78 -13.94
C TYR A 190 -6.23 11.47 -14.69
N SER A 191 -4.99 10.99 -14.66
CA SER A 191 -4.62 9.63 -15.06
C SER A 191 -3.68 9.05 -14.03
N VAL A 192 -3.85 7.78 -13.70
CA VAL A 192 -3.04 7.08 -12.70
C VAL A 192 -2.02 6.19 -13.40
N PHE A 193 -0.75 6.40 -13.07
CA PHE A 193 0.36 5.56 -13.49
C PHE A 193 0.96 4.90 -12.25
N VAL A 194 1.31 3.62 -12.36
CA VAL A 194 1.86 2.84 -11.26
C VAL A 194 3.16 2.21 -11.75
N SER A 195 4.23 2.42 -11.00
CA SER A 195 5.48 1.66 -11.10
C SER A 195 5.59 0.74 -9.88
N TYR A 196 6.13 -0.46 -10.05
CA TYR A 196 6.36 -1.38 -8.94
C TYR A 196 7.79 -1.90 -8.99
N ILE A 197 8.60 -1.43 -8.05
CA ILE A 197 10.06 -1.60 -8.08
C ILE A 197 10.51 -2.31 -6.81
N GLU A 198 11.43 -3.26 -6.96
CA GLU A 198 12.13 -3.92 -5.86
C GLU A 198 13.59 -3.48 -5.82
N ILE A 199 14.07 -3.14 -4.62
CA ILE A 199 15.49 -2.93 -4.36
C ILE A 199 15.99 -4.13 -3.56
N TYR A 200 16.80 -4.97 -4.20
CA TYR A 200 17.34 -6.18 -3.58
C TYR A 200 18.85 -6.25 -3.83
N ASN A 201 19.63 -6.43 -2.75
CA ASN A 201 21.09 -6.51 -2.81
C ASN A 201 21.75 -5.34 -3.58
N ASN A 202 21.26 -4.11 -3.37
CA ASN A 202 21.68 -2.88 -4.08
C ASN A 202 21.41 -2.88 -5.60
N TYR A 203 20.64 -3.83 -6.12
CA TYR A 203 20.11 -3.81 -7.49
C TYR A 203 18.65 -3.36 -7.48
N ILE A 204 18.24 -2.73 -8.58
CA ILE A 204 16.89 -2.25 -8.82
C ILE A 204 16.24 -3.16 -9.86
N TYR A 205 15.07 -3.68 -9.55
CA TYR A 205 14.29 -4.55 -10.42
C TYR A 205 12.91 -3.93 -10.65
N ASP A 206 12.51 -3.81 -11.91
CA ASP A 206 11.12 -3.46 -12.25
C ASP A 206 10.27 -4.73 -12.25
N LEU A 207 9.33 -4.81 -11.30
CA LEU A 207 8.45 -5.95 -11.13
C LEU A 207 7.31 -5.99 -12.16
N LEU A 208 7.15 -4.92 -12.95
CA LEU A 208 6.19 -4.84 -14.06
C LEU A 208 6.86 -5.03 -15.42
N GLU A 209 8.18 -5.19 -15.48
CA GLU A 209 8.89 -5.45 -16.73
C GLU A 209 8.47 -6.81 -17.31
N GLU A 210 8.23 -6.86 -18.62
CA GLU A 210 7.93 -8.11 -19.30
C GLU A 210 9.17 -9.01 -19.27
N ALA A 211 9.09 -10.14 -18.56
CA ALA A 211 10.15 -11.14 -18.63
C ALA A 211 10.31 -11.58 -20.11
N PRO A 212 11.51 -11.51 -20.69
CA PRO A 212 11.71 -11.98 -22.06
C PRO A 212 11.30 -13.46 -22.14
N TYR A 213 10.48 -13.77 -23.15
CA TYR A 213 10.02 -15.13 -23.43
C TYR A 213 11.22 -16.09 -23.49
N ASP A 214 11.31 -17.01 -22.52
CA ASP A 214 12.32 -18.05 -22.50
C ASP A 214 11.74 -19.32 -23.15
N PRO A 215 12.09 -19.65 -24.41
CA PRO A 215 11.52 -20.79 -25.13
C PRO A 215 11.82 -22.16 -24.49
N ILE A 216 12.65 -22.21 -23.44
CA ILE A 216 13.19 -23.45 -22.86
C ILE A 216 12.50 -23.85 -21.55
N LYS A 217 11.65 -23.01 -20.94
CA LYS A 217 10.91 -23.44 -19.73
C LYS A 217 9.73 -24.36 -20.11
N PRO A 218 9.75 -25.66 -19.71
CA PRO A 218 8.60 -26.53 -19.91
C PRO A 218 7.41 -26.05 -19.09
N LYS A 219 6.21 -26.20 -19.68
CA LYS A 219 4.91 -25.94 -19.06
C LYS A 219 4.68 -26.76 -17.79
#